data_AF-Q5C1B4-F1
#
_entry.id   AF-Q5C1B4-F1
#
_cell.length_a   1.000
_cell.length_b   1.000
_cell.length_c   1.000
_cell.angle_alpha   90.00
_cell.angle_beta   90.00
_cell.angle_gamma   90.00
#
_symmetry.space_group_name_H-M   'P 1'
#
loop_
_entity.id
_entity.type
_entity.pdbx_description
1 polymer ?
#
loop_
_entity_poly.entity_id
_entity_poly.type
_entity_poly.pdbx_seq_one_letter_code
_entity_poly.pdbx_strand_id
1 'polypeptide(L)'
;GFTLVICCMNLRRLIKTQFLSSIHRFIPASKIWFLAFYFAALIWICEFLVYYVTIYNCKWPDLSRSNVRSIHNSVTKVVNLMVLADTHLVGYVLGHPVDRIRRDWQMKRAFQASLYLHNPDAVIILGDILDEGKWAAHDDFDSAVERFRDIFHHDKTKTLLKTVVGNHDIGFHYAITEFLNNRFHQDI
;
A
#
# COMPACT_ATOMS: atom_id res chain seq x y z
N GLY A 1 -2.03 12.99 -3.61
CA GLY A 1 -0.70 13.36 -4.15
C GLY A 1 0.35 12.53 -3.44
N PHE A 2 0.93 11.54 -4.11
CA PHE A 2 1.99 10.70 -3.56
C PHE A 2 3.29 11.01 -4.27
N THR A 3 4.11 11.81 -3.59
CA THR A 3 5.49 12.08 -3.97
C THR A 3 6.32 10.84 -3.67
N LEU A 4 6.20 9.83 -4.53
CA LEU A 4 7.20 8.79 -4.64
C LEU A 4 8.40 9.42 -5.38
N VAL A 5 9.25 10.13 -4.64
CA VAL A 5 10.62 10.40 -5.08
C VAL A 5 11.34 9.05 -5.01
N ILE A 6 11.08 8.23 -6.03
CA ILE A 6 12.07 7.27 -6.48
C ILE A 6 13.25 8.13 -6.86
N CYS A 7 14.36 7.89 -6.17
CA CYS A 7 15.68 8.33 -6.53
C CYS A 7 15.93 8.02 -8.01
N CYS A 8 15.56 8.96 -8.88
CA CYS A 8 16.00 9.00 -10.25
C CYS A 8 17.43 9.51 -10.19
N MET A 9 18.34 8.60 -9.84
CA MET A 9 19.74 8.77 -10.20
C MET A 9 19.78 8.97 -11.70
N ASN A 10 20.19 10.18 -12.05
CA ASN A 10 20.48 10.72 -13.36
C ASN A 10 21.20 9.69 -14.24
N LEU A 11 20.46 8.94 -15.08
CA LEU A 11 21.02 8.08 -16.11
C LEU A 11 20.71 8.64 -17.51
N ARG A 12 20.89 9.96 -17.68
CA ARG A 12 20.75 10.67 -18.97
C ARG A 12 22.08 10.88 -19.70
N ARG A 13 23.07 10.02 -19.50
CA ARG A 13 24.27 9.94 -20.35
C ARG A 13 24.76 8.51 -20.46
N LEU A 14 24.25 7.78 -21.47
CA LEU A 14 24.96 6.71 -22.21
C LEU A 14 24.01 6.06 -23.23
N ILE A 15 23.38 6.86 -24.09
CA ILE A 15 22.81 6.34 -25.34
C ILE A 15 23.42 7.16 -26.47
N LYS A 16 24.65 6.80 -26.83
CA LYS A 16 25.16 7.00 -28.18
C LYS A 16 25.16 5.63 -28.87
N THR A 17 24.07 5.39 -29.57
CA THR A 17 24.00 4.77 -30.90
C THR A 17 25.30 4.14 -31.41
N GLN A 18 25.41 2.82 -31.32
CA GLN A 18 26.01 1.91 -32.31
C GLN A 18 26.05 0.50 -31.72
N PHE A 19 24.93 -0.22 -31.64
CA PHE A 19 25.00 -1.68 -31.41
C PHE A 19 23.69 -2.39 -31.81
N LEU A 20 23.18 -2.07 -33.01
CA LEU A 20 21.96 -2.68 -33.56
C LEU A 20 22.26 -3.78 -34.59
N SER A 21 23.43 -4.42 -34.53
CA SER A 21 23.78 -5.48 -35.48
C SER A 21 24.64 -6.57 -34.86
N SER A 22 24.11 -7.31 -33.88
CA SER A 22 24.64 -8.65 -33.50
C SER A 22 23.77 -9.39 -32.46
N ILE A 23 22.44 -9.34 -32.57
CA ILE A 23 21.55 -10.04 -31.60
C ILE A 23 21.34 -11.54 -31.93
N HIS A 24 21.80 -12.02 -33.09
CA HIS A 24 21.78 -13.46 -33.39
C HIS A 24 23.18 -14.05 -33.44
N ARG A 25 23.77 -14.32 -32.27
CA ARG A 25 24.81 -15.36 -32.15
C ARG A 25 24.97 -15.82 -30.69
N PHE A 26 24.39 -16.99 -30.41
CA PHE A 26 24.75 -17.96 -29.37
C PHE A 26 25.14 -17.40 -27.99
N ILE A 27 24.12 -17.08 -27.17
CA ILE A 27 24.28 -17.17 -25.72
C ILE A 27 24.32 -18.67 -25.40
N PRO A 28 25.45 -19.24 -24.91
CA PRO A 28 25.50 -20.64 -24.54
C PRO A 28 24.42 -20.94 -23.49
N ALA A 29 23.77 -22.10 -23.54
CA ALA A 29 22.66 -22.44 -22.64
C ALA A 29 23.01 -22.24 -21.16
N SER A 30 24.28 -22.37 -20.78
CA SER A 30 24.80 -22.05 -19.43
C SER A 30 24.59 -20.60 -19.01
N LYS A 31 24.65 -19.62 -19.92
CA LYS A 31 24.44 -18.19 -19.64
C LYS A 31 22.98 -17.77 -19.59
N ILE A 32 22.07 -18.54 -20.20
CA ILE A 32 20.62 -18.29 -20.12
C ILE A 32 20.13 -18.50 -18.69
N TRP A 33 20.62 -19.53 -18.00
CA TRP A 33 20.29 -19.77 -16.58
C TRP A 33 20.75 -18.65 -15.65
N PHE A 34 21.93 -18.08 -15.88
CA PHE A 34 22.40 -16.92 -15.11
C PHE A 34 21.52 -15.68 -15.34
N LEU A 35 21.09 -15.45 -16.58
CA LEU A 35 20.19 -14.34 -16.89
C LEU A 35 18.81 -14.54 -16.26
N ALA A 36 18.26 -15.76 -16.35
CA ALA A 36 17.00 -16.11 -15.71
C ALA A 36 17.06 -15.95 -14.18
N PHE A 37 18.15 -16.41 -13.55
CA PHE A 37 18.39 -16.23 -12.12
C PHE A 37 18.48 -14.75 -11.75
N TYR A 38 19.20 -13.95 -12.55
CA TYR A 38 19.29 -12.50 -12.33
C TYR A 38 17.92 -11.81 -12.40
N PHE A 39 17.11 -12.12 -13.42
CA PHE A 39 15.76 -11.58 -13.53
C PHE A 39 14.86 -12.06 -12.38
N ALA A 40 14.93 -13.33 -11.98
CA ALA A 40 14.16 -13.84 -10.86
C ALA A 40 14.55 -13.17 -9.54
N ALA A 41 15.86 -12.98 -9.31
CA ALA A 41 16.37 -12.25 -8.15
C ALA A 41 15.91 -10.78 -8.16
N LEU A 42 15.96 -10.12 -9.33
CA LEU A 42 15.48 -8.74 -9.47
C LEU A 42 14.00 -8.63 -9.14
N ILE A 43 13.16 -9.53 -9.67
CA ILE A 43 11.73 -9.58 -9.35
C ILE A 43 11.54 -9.81 -7.86
N TRP A 44 12.23 -10.78 -7.26
CA TRP A 44 12.11 -11.06 -5.83
C TRP A 44 12.51 -9.86 -4.96
N ILE A 45 13.58 -9.16 -5.32
CA ILE A 45 14.03 -7.97 -4.58
C ILE A 45 12.99 -6.84 -4.69
N CYS A 46 12.57 -6.51 -5.91
CA CYS A 46 11.68 -5.38 -6.18
C CYS A 46 10.23 -5.63 -5.74
N GLU A 47 9.76 -6.87 -5.81
CA GLU A 47 8.38 -7.24 -5.52
C GLU A 47 8.14 -7.67 -4.08
N PHE A 48 9.19 -8.09 -3.37
CA PHE A 48 9.07 -8.62 -2.00
C PHE A 48 10.06 -7.97 -1.04
N LEU A 49 11.37 -8.12 -1.25
CA LEU A 49 12.37 -7.76 -0.24
C LEU A 49 12.36 -6.27 0.13
N VAL A 50 12.16 -5.40 -0.86
CA VAL A 50 12.26 -3.94 -0.68
C VAL A 50 11.31 -3.42 0.41
N TYR A 51 10.11 -3.97 0.54
CA TYR A 51 9.13 -3.55 1.54
C TYR A 51 9.59 -3.87 2.95
N TYR A 52 10.11 -5.08 3.17
CA TYR A 52 10.61 -5.49 4.48
C TYR A 52 11.82 -4.67 4.89
N VAL A 53 12.79 -4.47 3.99
CA VAL A 53 13.99 -3.67 4.30
C VAL A 53 13.63 -2.22 4.60
N THR A 54 12.73 -1.62 3.82
CA THR A 54 12.33 -0.22 4.01
C THR A 54 11.60 -0.05 5.35
N ILE A 55 10.62 -0.91 5.63
CA ILE A 55 9.78 -0.82 6.84
C ILE A 55 10.56 -1.22 8.10
N TYR A 56 11.52 -2.14 8.01
CA TYR A 56 12.34 -2.57 9.15
C TYR A 56 13.13 -1.43 9.79
N ASN A 57 13.50 -0.41 9.00
CA ASN A 57 14.22 0.75 9.51
C ASN A 57 13.33 1.73 10.29
N CYS A 58 12.01 1.58 10.24
CA CYS A 58 11.08 2.39 11.03
C CYS A 58 11.08 1.91 12.48
N LYS A 59 10.87 2.81 13.45
CA LYS A 59 10.73 2.48 14.86
C LYS A 59 9.53 3.18 15.44
N TRP A 60 8.92 2.57 16.46
CA TRP A 60 7.94 3.23 17.29
C TRP A 60 8.55 4.42 18.02
N PRO A 61 7.79 5.52 18.22
CA PRO A 61 8.28 6.68 18.96
C PRO A 61 8.48 6.33 20.44
N ASP A 62 9.62 6.72 21.00
CA ASP A 62 9.90 6.49 22.43
C ASP A 62 9.07 7.43 23.31
N LEU A 63 8.15 6.86 24.08
CA LEU A 63 7.41 7.61 25.11
C LEU A 63 8.32 7.80 26.34
N SER A 64 8.79 9.02 26.56
CA SER A 64 9.59 9.34 27.76
C SER A 64 8.82 9.02 29.05
N ARG A 65 9.41 8.18 29.91
CA ARG A 65 8.90 7.80 31.26
C ARG A 65 8.54 8.98 32.16
N SER A 66 8.98 10.20 31.84
CA SER A 66 8.63 11.42 32.59
C SER A 66 7.18 11.84 32.38
N ASN A 67 6.66 11.72 31.15
CA ASN A 67 5.28 12.09 30.81
C ASN A 67 4.25 11.08 31.31
N VAL A 68 4.63 9.81 31.44
CA VAL A 68 3.74 8.71 31.88
C VAL A 68 3.48 8.73 33.39
N ARG A 69 4.43 9.24 34.19
CA ARG A 69 4.29 9.33 35.66
C ARG A 69 3.25 10.36 36.12
N SER A 70 2.83 11.29 35.26
CA SER A 70 1.73 12.21 35.57
C SER A 70 0.35 11.53 35.55
N ILE A 71 0.25 10.32 34.99
CA ILE A 71 -1.00 9.53 34.88
C ILE A 71 -0.90 8.34 35.84
N HIS A 72 -0.52 8.59 37.08
CA HIS A 72 -0.45 7.54 38.10
C HIS A 72 -1.88 7.19 38.55
N ASN A 73 -2.45 6.11 38.00
CA ASN A 73 -3.32 5.15 38.72
C ASN A 73 -3.84 3.93 37.92
N SER A 74 -3.30 3.61 36.75
CA SER A 74 -3.61 2.31 36.12
C SER A 74 -2.45 1.86 35.25
N VAL A 75 -2.15 0.58 35.28
CA VAL A 75 -1.22 -0.14 34.39
C VAL A 75 -1.38 0.36 32.94
N THR A 76 -0.57 1.33 32.52
CA THR A 76 -0.67 1.90 31.17
C THR A 76 -0.01 0.93 30.20
N LYS A 77 -0.80 0.02 29.61
CA LYS A 77 -0.36 -0.76 28.46
C LYS A 77 -0.09 0.23 27.32
N VAL A 78 1.15 0.26 26.83
CA VAL A 78 1.51 1.05 25.65
C VAL A 78 0.80 0.42 24.45
N VAL A 79 0.12 1.26 23.67
CA VAL A 79 -0.62 0.86 22.47
C VAL A 79 0.12 1.41 21.26
N ASN A 80 0.49 0.52 20.34
CA ASN A 80 1.11 0.89 19.08
C ASN A 80 0.02 1.09 18.02
N LEU A 81 -0.15 2.34 17.61
CA LEU A 81 -1.14 2.75 16.62
C LEU A 81 -0.46 3.10 15.29
N MET A 82 -0.78 2.36 14.24
CA MET A 82 -0.40 2.70 12.87
C MET A 82 -1.49 3.54 12.21
N VAL A 83 -1.11 4.60 11.52
CA VAL A 83 -2.04 5.48 10.79
C VAL A 83 -1.64 5.49 9.32
N LEU A 84 -2.61 5.20 8.46
CA LEU A 84 -2.51 5.24 7.00
C LEU A 84 -3.50 6.28 6.47
N ALA A 85 -3.26 6.83 5.29
CA ALA A 85 -4.16 7.79 4.66
C ALA A 85 -4.08 7.68 3.13
N ASP A 86 -5.10 8.18 2.45
CA ASP A 86 -5.15 8.38 1.00
C ASP A 86 -4.77 7.12 0.19
N THR A 87 -5.35 5.95 0.50
CA THR A 87 -4.97 4.72 -0.21
C THR A 87 -5.39 4.75 -1.68
N HIS A 88 -6.46 5.50 -2.01
CA HIS A 88 -6.99 5.70 -3.36
C HIS A 88 -6.96 4.43 -4.20
N LEU A 89 -7.76 3.44 -3.80
CA LEU A 89 -8.00 2.25 -4.59
C LEU A 89 -8.55 2.68 -5.95
N VAL A 90 -7.77 2.38 -6.99
CA VAL A 90 -8.11 2.72 -8.37
C VAL A 90 -9.43 2.04 -8.72
N GLY A 91 -10.37 2.82 -9.22
CA GLY A 91 -11.69 2.33 -9.60
C GLY A 91 -11.69 1.53 -10.91
N TYR A 92 -12.89 1.09 -11.31
CA TYR A 92 -13.08 0.31 -12.53
C TYR A 92 -13.35 1.18 -13.75
N VAL A 93 -13.81 2.42 -13.55
CA VAL A 93 -14.28 3.29 -14.64
C VAL A 93 -13.12 4.02 -15.31
N LEU A 94 -12.25 4.67 -14.54
CA LEU A 94 -11.15 5.49 -15.07
C LEU A 94 -9.78 4.79 -14.98
N GLY A 95 -9.70 3.72 -14.21
CA GLY A 95 -8.47 3.02 -13.89
C GLY A 95 -8.00 2.00 -14.93
N HIS A 96 -6.73 2.06 -15.34
CA HIS A 96 -6.14 1.01 -16.17
C HIS A 96 -5.93 -0.28 -15.35
N PRO A 97 -6.37 -1.47 -15.81
CA PRO A 97 -6.31 -2.71 -15.03
C PRO A 97 -4.91 -3.10 -14.56
N VAL A 98 -3.89 -2.89 -15.39
CA VAL A 98 -2.49 -3.21 -15.02
C VAL A 98 -1.98 -2.31 -13.90
N ASP A 99 -2.31 -1.01 -13.94
CA ASP A 99 -1.93 -0.08 -12.88
C ASP A 99 -2.62 -0.45 -11.57
N ARG A 100 -3.92 -0.77 -11.64
CA ARG A 100 -4.70 -1.24 -10.49
C ARG A 100 -4.09 -2.48 -9.85
N ILE A 101 -3.84 -3.55 -10.62
CA ILE A 101 -3.22 -4.78 -10.10
C ILE A 101 -1.86 -4.47 -9.47
N ARG A 102 -1.06 -3.62 -10.12
CA ARG A 102 0.25 -3.23 -9.62
C ARG A 102 0.13 -2.51 -8.27
N ARG A 103 -0.72 -1.49 -8.16
CA ARG A 103 -0.91 -0.70 -6.95
C ARG A 103 -1.49 -1.54 -5.82
N ASP A 104 -2.50 -2.36 -6.10
CA ASP A 104 -3.13 -3.26 -5.14
C ASP A 104 -2.09 -4.24 -4.56
N TRP A 105 -1.24 -4.83 -5.42
CA TRP A 105 -0.14 -5.69 -4.99
C TRP A 105 0.84 -4.97 -4.07
N GLN A 106 1.29 -3.77 -4.46
CA GLN A 106 2.25 -2.99 -3.68
C GLN A 106 1.70 -2.61 -2.30
N MET A 107 0.45 -2.14 -2.25
CA MET A 107 -0.24 -1.81 -0.98
C MET A 107 -0.35 -3.05 -0.09
N LYS A 108 -0.77 -4.19 -0.66
CA LYS A 108 -0.89 -5.45 0.08
C LYS A 108 0.47 -5.89 0.64
N ARG A 109 1.54 -5.87 -0.16
CA ARG A 109 2.88 -6.26 0.30
C ARG A 109 3.40 -5.34 1.40
N ALA A 110 3.24 -4.02 1.24
CA ALA A 110 3.65 -3.05 2.25
C ALA A 110 2.86 -3.22 3.56
N PHE A 111 1.55 -3.39 3.48
CA PHE A 111 0.69 -3.59 4.65
C PHE A 111 1.05 -4.89 5.39
N GLN A 112 1.18 -6.02 4.69
CA GLN A 112 1.58 -7.28 5.30
C GLN A 112 2.97 -7.21 5.95
N ALA A 113 3.93 -6.56 5.30
CA ALA A 113 5.26 -6.35 5.87
C ALA A 113 5.21 -5.47 7.14
N SER A 114 4.36 -4.44 7.16
CA SER A 114 4.16 -3.60 8.35
C SER A 114 3.56 -4.36 9.53
N LEU A 115 2.55 -5.20 9.28
CA LEU A 115 1.96 -6.05 10.31
C LEU A 115 2.97 -7.06 10.86
N TYR A 116 3.73 -7.70 9.97
CA TYR A 116 4.71 -8.71 10.35
C TYR A 116 5.86 -8.13 11.19
N LEU A 117 6.40 -6.97 10.80
CA LEU A 117 7.58 -6.38 11.44
C LEU A 117 7.23 -5.58 12.70
N HIS A 118 6.14 -4.80 12.66
CA HIS A 118 5.83 -3.84 13.73
C HIS A 118 4.72 -4.31 14.67
N ASN A 119 3.92 -5.30 14.26
CA ASN A 119 2.82 -5.87 15.03
C ASN A 119 1.98 -4.82 15.79
N PRO A 120 1.35 -3.86 15.08
CA PRO A 120 0.57 -2.81 15.70
C PRO A 120 -0.69 -3.37 16.39
N ASP A 121 -1.06 -2.78 17.53
CA ASP A 121 -2.31 -3.11 18.23
C ASP A 121 -3.53 -2.59 17.47
N ALA A 122 -3.39 -1.45 16.79
CA ALA A 122 -4.44 -0.85 15.99
C ALA A 122 -3.90 -0.18 14.72
N VAL A 123 -4.74 -0.16 13.69
CA VAL A 123 -4.51 0.53 12.42
C VAL A 123 -5.71 1.42 12.12
N ILE A 124 -5.46 2.68 11.82
CA ILE A 124 -6.49 3.62 11.34
C ILE A 124 -6.17 4.02 9.91
N ILE A 125 -7.12 3.85 8.99
CA ILE A 125 -7.03 4.35 7.61
C ILE A 125 -7.89 5.61 7.52
N LEU A 126 -7.22 6.74 7.28
CA LEU A 126 -7.81 8.07 7.22
C LEU A 126 -8.18 8.42 5.78
N GLY A 127 -9.46 8.27 5.45
CA GLY A 127 -10.08 8.84 4.26
C GLY A 127 -9.53 8.39 2.93
N ASP A 128 -10.25 8.79 1.88
CA ASP A 128 -9.92 8.63 0.47
C ASP A 128 -9.42 7.22 0.17
N ILE A 129 -10.20 6.25 0.67
CA ILE A 129 -9.90 4.84 0.53
C ILE A 129 -10.12 4.42 -0.91
N LEU A 130 -11.23 4.86 -1.50
CA LEU A 130 -11.63 4.61 -2.88
C LEU A 130 -11.45 5.89 -3.70
N ASP A 131 -10.98 5.76 -4.94
CA ASP A 131 -10.85 6.93 -5.84
C ASP A 131 -12.20 7.35 -6.48
N GLU A 132 -13.07 6.35 -6.71
CA GLU A 132 -14.36 6.50 -7.39
C GLU A 132 -15.56 6.18 -6.48
N GLY A 133 -15.38 6.09 -5.15
CA GLY A 133 -16.42 5.64 -4.21
C GLY A 133 -17.74 6.39 -4.35
N LYS A 134 -17.68 7.72 -4.49
CA LYS A 134 -18.82 8.62 -4.70
C LYS A 134 -19.59 8.41 -6.02
N TRP A 135 -18.99 7.75 -7.01
CA TRP A 135 -19.56 7.57 -8.35
C TRP A 135 -19.74 6.10 -8.74
N ALA A 136 -19.21 5.17 -7.95
CA ALA A 136 -19.27 3.74 -8.21
C ALA A 136 -20.72 3.21 -8.16
N ALA A 137 -21.09 2.47 -9.20
CA ALA A 137 -22.29 1.62 -9.20
C ALA A 137 -22.18 0.55 -8.09
N HIS A 138 -23.28 -0.13 -7.77
CA HIS A 138 -23.31 -1.08 -6.66
C HIS A 138 -22.28 -2.20 -6.83
N ASP A 139 -22.25 -2.86 -7.99
CA ASP A 139 -21.33 -3.97 -8.28
C ASP A 139 -19.85 -3.53 -8.26
N ASP A 140 -19.56 -2.32 -8.76
CA ASP A 140 -18.21 -1.76 -8.76
C ASP A 140 -17.74 -1.42 -7.34
N PHE A 141 -18.66 -0.93 -6.51
CA PHE A 141 -18.40 -0.64 -5.09
C PHE A 141 -18.13 -1.93 -4.33
N ASP A 142 -18.96 -2.96 -4.50
CA ASP A 142 -18.79 -4.26 -3.84
C ASP A 142 -17.45 -4.90 -4.23
N SER A 143 -17.09 -4.84 -5.51
CA SER A 143 -15.77 -5.26 -6.02
C SER A 143 -14.63 -4.46 -5.39
N ALA A 144 -14.80 -3.15 -5.18
CA ALA A 144 -13.80 -2.32 -4.52
C ALA A 144 -13.66 -2.66 -3.03
N VAL A 145 -14.75 -2.97 -2.36
CA VAL A 145 -14.79 -3.42 -0.96
C VAL A 145 -14.09 -4.77 -0.80
N GLU A 146 -14.33 -5.74 -1.70
CA GLU A 146 -13.64 -7.02 -1.68
C GLU A 146 -12.12 -6.84 -1.83
N ARG A 147 -11.69 -5.98 -2.76
CA ARG A 147 -10.27 -5.64 -2.93
C ARG A 147 -9.69 -4.97 -1.70
N PHE A 148 -10.41 -4.03 -1.09
CA PHE A 148 -10.00 -3.40 0.16
C PHE A 148 -9.76 -4.45 1.26
N ARG A 149 -10.69 -5.39 1.43
CA ARG A 149 -10.58 -6.48 2.41
C ARG A 149 -9.42 -7.44 2.13
N ASP A 150 -9.09 -7.68 0.86
CA ASP A 150 -7.94 -8.51 0.46
C ASP A 150 -6.60 -7.80 0.69
N ILE A 151 -6.50 -6.51 0.35
CA ILE A 151 -5.29 -5.70 0.51
C ILE A 151 -4.97 -5.53 2.00
N PHE A 152 -5.98 -5.14 2.79
CA PHE A 152 -5.85 -4.88 4.22
C PHE A 152 -6.23 -6.08 5.10
N HIS A 153 -6.04 -7.30 4.58
CA HIS A 153 -6.27 -8.52 5.33
C HIS A 153 -5.39 -8.56 6.59
N HIS A 154 -6.00 -8.84 7.75
CA HIS A 154 -5.29 -8.87 9.03
C HIS A 154 -5.96 -9.84 10.01
N ASP A 155 -5.20 -10.25 11.02
CA ASP A 155 -5.70 -11.05 12.13
C ASP A 155 -6.47 -10.13 13.11
N LYS A 156 -7.81 -10.20 13.03
CA LYS A 156 -8.73 -9.40 13.86
C LYS A 156 -8.58 -9.67 15.37
N THR A 157 -7.91 -10.75 15.77
CA THR A 157 -7.64 -11.05 17.19
C THR A 157 -6.43 -10.29 17.73
N LYS A 158 -5.55 -9.82 16.84
CA LYS A 158 -4.29 -9.15 17.19
C LYS A 158 -4.32 -7.66 16.91
N THR A 159 -4.94 -7.26 15.80
CA THR A 159 -4.90 -5.89 15.30
C THR A 159 -6.30 -5.39 15.01
N LEU A 160 -6.65 -4.24 15.59
CA LEU A 160 -7.91 -3.55 15.30
C LEU A 160 -7.75 -2.63 14.09
N LEU A 161 -8.44 -2.89 12.99
CA LEU A 161 -8.52 -1.97 11.86
C LEU A 161 -9.77 -1.07 11.96
N LYS A 162 -9.59 0.24 11.77
CA LYS A 162 -10.66 1.23 11.65
C LYS A 162 -10.44 2.15 10.46
N THR A 163 -11.54 2.59 9.87
CA THR A 163 -11.60 3.42 8.68
C THR A 163 -12.30 4.73 9.00
N VAL A 164 -11.90 5.79 8.32
CA VAL A 164 -12.55 7.10 8.35
C VAL A 164 -12.88 7.48 6.91
N VAL A 165 -14.04 8.09 6.71
CA VAL A 165 -14.51 8.55 5.39
C VAL A 165 -13.65 9.70 4.85
N GLY A 166 -13.40 9.70 3.55
CA GLY A 166 -12.88 10.86 2.80
C GLY A 166 -13.85 11.36 1.74
N ASN A 167 -13.43 12.42 1.04
CA ASN A 167 -14.24 13.08 0.03
C ASN A 167 -14.35 12.29 -1.29
N HIS A 168 -13.39 11.42 -1.60
CA HIS A 168 -13.50 10.50 -2.73
C HIS A 168 -14.42 9.30 -2.44
N ASP A 169 -14.59 8.97 -1.16
CA ASP A 169 -15.43 7.85 -0.72
C ASP A 169 -16.93 8.17 -0.81
N ILE A 170 -17.36 9.28 -0.20
CA ILE A 170 -18.78 9.65 -0.07
C ILE A 170 -19.15 10.98 -0.73
N GLY A 171 -18.18 11.68 -1.32
CA GLY A 171 -18.37 13.01 -1.88
C GLY A 171 -18.01 14.13 -0.89
N PHE A 172 -18.08 15.38 -1.38
CA PHE A 172 -17.81 16.56 -0.56
C PHE A 172 -19.04 17.48 -0.56
N HIS A 173 -19.38 18.01 0.61
CA HIS A 173 -20.45 18.99 0.82
C HIS A 173 -21.79 18.50 0.24
N TYR A 174 -22.37 19.21 -0.74
CA TYR A 174 -23.66 18.87 -1.36
C TYR A 174 -23.69 17.52 -2.08
N ALA A 175 -22.54 16.91 -2.36
CA ALA A 175 -22.47 15.60 -2.99
C ALA A 175 -22.66 14.43 -1.99
N ILE A 176 -22.64 14.72 -0.68
CA ILE A 176 -22.85 13.70 0.36
C ILE A 176 -24.34 13.39 0.45
N THR A 177 -24.69 12.12 0.31
CA THR A 177 -26.05 11.61 0.51
C THR A 177 -26.06 10.58 1.63
N GLU A 178 -27.21 10.41 2.29
CA GLU A 178 -27.39 9.39 3.34
C GLU A 178 -27.05 7.98 2.80
N PHE A 179 -27.41 7.70 1.55
CA PHE A 179 -27.06 6.45 0.87
C PHE A 179 -25.54 6.23 0.81
N LEU A 180 -24.76 7.21 0.34
CA LEU A 180 -23.30 7.09 0.23
C LEU A 180 -22.63 6.90 1.59
N ASN A 181 -23.10 7.64 2.60
CA ASN A 181 -22.60 7.54 3.96
C ASN A 181 -22.88 6.16 4.59
N ASN A 182 -24.14 5.69 4.48
CA ASN A 182 -24.54 4.41 5.05
C ASN A 182 -23.83 3.24 4.36
N ARG A 183 -23.72 3.28 3.02
CA ARG A 183 -23.00 2.27 2.24
C ARG A 183 -21.54 2.14 2.67
N PHE A 184 -20.83 3.27 2.86
CA PHE A 184 -19.45 3.22 3.31
C PHE A 184 -19.32 2.58 4.69
N HIS A 185 -20.10 3.05 5.67
CA HIS A 185 -19.99 2.56 7.06
C HIS A 185 -20.45 1.11 7.27
N GLN A 186 -21.27 0.57 6.37
CA GLN A 186 -21.68 -0.83 6.42
C GLN A 186 -20.57 -1.76 5.91
N ASP A 187 -19.83 -1.33 4.88
CA ASP A 187 -18.98 -2.24 4.10
C ASP A 187 -17.46 -2.02 4.27
N ILE A 188 -17.01 -0.84 4.71
CA ILE A 188 -15.58 -0.47 4.83
C ILE A 188 -15.20 -0.11 6.27
#